data_AF-A0A662CF51-F1
#
_entry.id   AF-A0A662CF51-F1
#
_cell.length_a   1.000
_cell.length_b   1.000
_cell.length_c   1.000
_cell.angle_alpha   90.00
_cell.angle_beta   90.00
_cell.angle_gamma   90.00
#
_symmetry.space_group_name_H-M   'P 1'
#
loop_
_entity.id
_entity.type
_entity.pdbx_description
1 polymer ?
#
loop_
_entity_poly.entity_id
_entity_poly.type
_entity_poly.pdbx_seq_one_letter_code
_entity_poly.pdbx_strand_id
1 'polypeptide(L)'
;NVKPFLAKNSDLKKTFDKYNHLDGKVLPAMGYSEKELRELERLIKRINPEVIVTGTPVDISHVIKVEGYRMIRATYELEITEGEGKVLTLIKSVIE
;
A
#
# COMPACT_ATOMS: atom_id res chain seq x y z
N ASN A 1 -6.05 -4.83 9.03
CA ASN A 1 -6.56 -5.70 7.94
C ASN A 1 -7.54 -4.88 7.09
N VAL A 2 -7.28 -4.70 5.80
CA VAL A 2 -8.05 -3.82 4.90
C VAL A 2 -9.23 -4.51 4.21
N LYS A 3 -9.24 -5.85 4.14
CA LYS A 3 -10.26 -6.63 3.40
C LYS A 3 -11.72 -6.32 3.81
N PRO A 4 -12.06 -6.11 5.09
CA PRO A 4 -13.44 -5.77 5.50
C PRO A 4 -13.97 -4.46 4.91
N PHE A 5 -13.09 -3.56 4.48
CA PHE A 5 -13.46 -2.23 3.99
C PHE A 5 -13.68 -2.19 2.46
N LEU A 6 -13.37 -3.27 1.75
CA LEU A 6 -13.51 -3.36 0.30
C LEU A 6 -14.98 -3.26 -0.12
N ALA A 7 -15.25 -2.49 -1.17
CA ALA A 7 -16.57 -2.45 -1.80
C ALA A 7 -16.84 -3.76 -2.56
N LYS A 8 -18.10 -4.21 -2.57
CA LYS A 8 -18.54 -5.32 -3.42
C LYS A 8 -18.27 -4.97 -4.89
N ASN A 9 -17.67 -5.89 -5.64
CA ASN A 9 -17.30 -5.74 -7.07
C ASN A 9 -16.28 -4.63 -7.41
N SER A 10 -15.51 -4.18 -6.43
CA SER A 10 -14.42 -3.20 -6.62
C SER A 10 -13.19 -3.82 -7.30
N ASP A 11 -12.36 -3.01 -7.95
CA ASP A 11 -11.16 -3.53 -8.65
C ASP A 11 -10.09 -3.96 -7.64
N LEU A 12 -10.04 -3.34 -6.46
CA LEU A 12 -9.23 -3.81 -5.33
C LEU A 12 -9.73 -5.15 -4.81
N LYS A 13 -11.03 -5.40 -4.75
CA LYS A 13 -11.54 -6.73 -4.38
C LYS A 13 -11.07 -7.79 -5.38
N LYS A 14 -11.20 -7.54 -6.69
CA LYS A 14 -10.67 -8.44 -7.72
C LYS A 14 -9.16 -8.65 -7.59
N THR A 15 -8.42 -7.61 -7.20
CA THR A 15 -6.97 -7.70 -6.94
C THR A 15 -6.67 -8.67 -5.81
N PHE A 16 -7.35 -8.55 -4.66
CA PHE A 16 -7.18 -9.49 -3.55
C PHE A 16 -7.62 -10.91 -3.91
N ASP A 17 -8.66 -11.07 -4.73
CA ASP A 17 -9.11 -12.38 -5.21
C ASP A 17 -8.11 -13.00 -6.22
N LYS A 18 -7.35 -12.18 -6.97
CA LYS A 18 -6.31 -12.62 -7.91
C LYS A 18 -5.00 -12.96 -7.21
N TYR A 19 -4.60 -12.16 -6.22
CA TYR A 19 -3.33 -12.29 -5.50
C TYR A 19 -3.55 -12.81 -4.08
N ASN A 20 -3.80 -14.11 -3.97
CA ASN A 20 -4.19 -14.77 -2.70
C ASN A 20 -3.15 -14.66 -1.56
N HIS A 21 -1.89 -14.40 -1.90
CA HIS A 21 -0.83 -14.16 -0.91
C HIS A 21 -0.97 -12.81 -0.20
N LEU A 22 -1.78 -11.88 -0.73
CA LEU A 22 -2.11 -10.64 -0.06
C LEU A 22 -3.13 -10.93 1.05
N ASP A 23 -2.63 -10.99 2.28
CA ASP A 23 -3.43 -11.29 3.48
C ASP A 23 -4.33 -10.12 3.94
N GLY A 24 -4.16 -8.93 3.35
CA GLY A 24 -4.89 -7.72 3.71
C GLY A 24 -4.20 -6.85 4.75
N LYS A 25 -2.92 -7.11 5.06
CA LYS A 25 -2.10 -6.19 5.88
C LYS A 25 -1.66 -4.94 5.13
N VAL A 26 -1.58 -5.02 3.80
CA VAL A 26 -1.22 -3.91 2.92
C VAL A 26 -2.37 -3.55 2.00
N LEU A 27 -2.42 -2.29 1.58
CA LEU A 27 -3.33 -1.79 0.56
C LEU A 27 -2.56 -1.64 -0.76
N PRO A 28 -2.76 -2.53 -1.76
CA PRO A 28 -2.01 -2.46 -3.00
C PRO A 28 -2.47 -1.27 -3.87
N ALA A 29 -1.51 -0.53 -4.41
CA ALA A 29 -1.73 0.45 -5.47
C ALA A 29 -1.40 -0.20 -6.82
N MET A 30 -2.38 -0.87 -7.44
CA MET A 30 -2.17 -1.63 -8.69
C MET A 30 -2.06 -0.74 -9.93
N GLY A 31 -2.64 0.45 -9.88
CA GLY A 31 -2.70 1.39 -10.98
C GLY A 31 -3.09 2.79 -10.51
N TYR A 32 -2.94 3.75 -11.41
CA TYR A 32 -3.13 5.18 -11.14
C TYR A 32 -4.11 5.83 -12.13
N SER A 33 -5.00 5.05 -12.75
CA SER A 33 -6.13 5.64 -13.47
C SER A 33 -7.01 6.41 -12.49
N GLU A 34 -7.73 7.42 -12.96
CA GLU A 34 -8.58 8.22 -12.07
C GLU A 34 -9.58 7.38 -11.26
N LYS A 35 -10.09 6.29 -11.85
CA LYS A 35 -11.02 5.38 -11.18
C LYS A 35 -10.35 4.68 -10.00
N GLU A 36 -9.13 4.16 -10.22
CA GLU A 36 -8.35 3.46 -9.20
C GLU A 36 -7.92 4.42 -8.08
N LEU A 37 -7.46 5.64 -8.44
CA LEU A 37 -7.11 6.67 -7.46
C LEU A 37 -8.31 7.02 -6.57
N ARG A 38 -9.48 7.27 -7.16
CA ARG A 38 -10.72 7.55 -6.40
C ARG A 38 -11.17 6.38 -5.54
N GLU A 39 -10.95 5.14 -5.97
CA GLU A 39 -11.24 3.95 -5.18
C GLU A 39 -10.29 3.84 -3.98
N LEU A 40 -9.00 4.07 -4.20
CA LEU A 40 -7.95 4.07 -3.18
C LEU A 40 -8.21 5.14 -2.12
N GLU A 41 -8.49 6.38 -2.52
CA GLU A 41 -8.82 7.50 -1.62
C GLU A 41 -10.04 7.21 -0.74
N ARG A 42 -11.12 6.68 -1.35
CA ARG A 42 -12.34 6.31 -0.61
C ARG A 42 -12.07 5.21 0.39
N LEU A 43 -11.25 4.23 0.01
CA LEU A 43 -10.91 3.13 0.91
C LEU A 43 -10.05 3.60 2.08
N ILE A 44 -9.06 4.46 1.83
CA ILE A 44 -8.25 5.09 2.89
C ILE A 44 -9.16 5.83 3.88
N LYS A 45 -10.07 6.67 3.39
CA LYS A 45 -11.03 7.40 4.24
C LYS A 45 -11.93 6.45 5.05
N ARG A 46 -12.35 5.33 4.47
CA ARG A 46 -13.19 4.33 5.16
C ARG A 46 -12.42 3.56 6.23
N ILE A 47 -11.15 3.26 5.99
CA ILE A 47 -10.25 2.64 6.98
C ILE A 47 -9.98 3.62 8.13
N ASN A 48 -9.91 4.92 7.83
CA ASN A 48 -9.63 6.00 8.77
C ASN A 48 -8.33 5.77 9.59
N PRO A 49 -7.17 5.61 8.92
CA PRO A 49 -5.91 5.37 9.61
C PRO A 49 -5.41 6.63 10.32
N GLU A 50 -4.64 6.45 11.41
CA GLU A 50 -3.94 7.56 12.09
C GLU A 50 -2.77 8.11 11.25
N VAL A 51 -2.10 7.23 10.49
CA VAL A 51 -0.98 7.56 9.62
C VAL A 51 -0.98 6.66 8.38
N ILE A 52 -0.53 7.20 7.25
CA ILE A 52 -0.36 6.47 5.99
C ILE A 52 1.14 6.33 5.72
N VAL A 53 1.64 5.10 5.61
CA VAL A 53 3.01 4.84 5.18
C VAL A 53 2.98 4.36 3.72
N THR A 54 3.67 5.07 2.83
CA THR A 54 3.75 4.71 1.41
C THR A 54 5.06 4.00 1.12
N GLY A 55 4.99 2.79 0.58
CA GLY A 55 6.15 1.99 0.17
C GLY A 55 6.30 1.90 -1.36
N THR A 56 5.72 2.85 -2.09
CA THR A 56 5.78 2.89 -3.55
C THR A 56 7.07 3.59 -4.00
N PRO A 57 7.71 3.16 -5.11
CA PRO A 57 8.89 3.85 -5.66
C PRO A 57 8.60 5.33 -5.95
N VAL A 58 7.41 5.58 -6.51
CA VAL A 58 6.90 6.93 -6.77
C VAL A 58 6.20 7.48 -5.53
N ASP A 59 6.30 8.80 -5.32
CA ASP A 59 5.58 9.46 -4.25
C ASP A 59 4.10 9.65 -4.62
N ILE A 60 3.22 8.77 -4.12
CA ILE A 60 1.79 8.81 -4.45
C ILE A 60 1.08 10.05 -3.91
N SER A 61 1.68 10.79 -2.97
CA SER A 61 1.04 12.00 -2.41
C SER A 61 0.74 13.04 -3.49
N HIS A 62 1.43 13.00 -4.63
CA HIS A 62 1.17 13.85 -5.78
C HIS A 62 -0.07 13.46 -6.59
N VAL A 63 -0.56 12.22 -6.46
CA VAL A 63 -1.66 11.68 -7.27
C VAL A 63 -2.91 11.32 -6.47
N ILE A 64 -2.81 11.21 -5.14
CA ILE A 64 -3.97 11.02 -4.25
C ILE A 64 -4.18 12.22 -3.32
N LYS A 65 -5.45 12.57 -3.09
CA LYS A 65 -5.88 13.63 -2.18
C LYS A 65 -6.61 13.06 -0.97
N VAL A 66 -5.83 12.85 0.10
CA VAL A 66 -6.31 12.36 1.39
C VAL A 66 -6.11 13.42 2.47
N GLU A 67 -6.93 14.47 2.40
CA GLU A 67 -6.91 15.58 3.36
C GLU A 67 -7.14 15.08 4.80
N GLY A 68 -6.41 15.67 5.75
CA GLY A 68 -6.50 15.33 7.17
C GLY A 68 -5.67 14.13 7.62
N TYR A 69 -5.02 13.41 6.70
CA TYR A 69 -4.16 12.27 7.02
C TYR A 69 -2.68 12.65 6.90
N ARG A 70 -1.88 12.22 7.87
CA ARG A 70 -0.41 12.32 7.78
C ARG A 70 0.13 11.20 6.90
N MET A 71 0.89 11.56 5.86
CA MET A 71 1.55 10.62 4.97
C MET A 71 3.06 10.63 5.19
N ILE A 72 3.66 9.45 5.29
CA ILE A 72 5.11 9.24 5.46
C ILE A 72 5.57 8.32 4.33
N ARG A 73 6.59 8.72 3.59
CA ARG A 73 7.17 7.92 2.52
C ARG A 73 8.31 7.07 3.05
N ALA A 74 8.16 5.75 2.96
CA ALA A 74 9.24 4.81 3.17
C ALA A 74 10.03 4.67 1.87
N THR A 75 11.27 5.15 1.87
CA THR A 75 12.20 4.98 0.75
C THR A 75 13.05 3.73 0.97
N TYR A 76 13.40 3.07 -0.13
CA TYR A 76 14.32 1.96 -0.12
C TYR A 76 15.22 2.08 -1.35
N GLU A 77 16.42 1.55 -1.21
CA GLU A 77 17.40 1.48 -2.29
C GLU A 77 17.74 0.01 -2.54
N LEU A 78 18.07 -0.30 -3.79
CA LEU A 78 18.55 -1.63 -4.13
C LEU A 78 19.99 -1.76 -3.64
N GLU A 79 20.20 -2.63 -2.67
CA GLU A 79 21.53 -3.04 -2.24
C GLU A 79 21.81 -4.45 -2.78
N ILE A 80 22.88 -4.61 -3.57
CA ILE A 80 23.28 -5.91 -4.09
C ILE A 80 24.28 -6.51 -3.10
N THR A 81 23.82 -7.48 -2.32
CA THR A 81 24.65 -8.26 -1.39
C THR A 81 24.95 -9.65 -1.97
N GLU A 82 26.12 -10.21 -1.69
CA GLU A 82 26.40 -11.63 -2.01
C GLU A 82 25.53 -12.56 -1.12
N GLY A 83 24.70 -13.42 -1.71
CA GLY A 83 23.85 -14.41 -1.01
C GLY A 83 22.33 -14.23 -1.19
N GLU A 84 21.52 -15.13 -0.62
CA GLU A 84 20.04 -15.05 -0.66
C GLU A 84 19.50 -13.99 0.32
N GLY A 85 19.42 -12.73 -0.11
CA GLY A 85 18.77 -11.67 0.65
C GLY A 85 17.25 -11.86 0.72
N LYS A 86 16.69 -12.15 1.90
CA LYS A 86 15.23 -12.13 2.13
C LYS A 86 14.82 -10.74 2.64
N VAL A 87 13.94 -10.06 1.90
CA VAL A 87 13.40 -8.72 2.23
C VAL A 87 12.87 -8.64 3.67
N LEU A 88 12.26 -9.71 4.18
CA LEU A 88 11.78 -9.78 5.56
C LEU A 88 12.87 -9.60 6.62
N THR A 89 14.10 -10.06 6.35
CA THR A 89 15.24 -9.92 7.26
C THR A 89 15.69 -8.46 7.34
N LEU A 90 15.76 -7.78 6.19
CA LEU A 90 16.11 -6.37 6.08
C LEU A 90 15.09 -5.44 6.75
N ILE A 91 13.79 -5.74 6.63
CA ILE A 91 12.76 -4.91 7.26
C ILE A 91 12.83 -4.99 8.79
N LYS A 92 13.14 -6.16 9.37
CA LYS A 92 13.23 -6.31 10.82
C LYS A 92 14.34 -5.47 11.44
N SER A 93 15.51 -5.40 10.80
CA SER A 93 16.66 -4.64 11.31
C SER A 93 16.48 -3.12 11.30
N VAL A 94 15.44 -2.61 10.65
CA VAL A 94 15.12 -1.16 10.62
C VAL A 94 14.04 -0.80 11.65
N ILE A 95 13.20 -1.77 12.03
CA ILE A 95 12.09 -1.58 12.96
C ILE A 95 12.53 -1.84 14.41
N GLU A 96 13.51 -2.71 14.62
CA GLU A 96 14.19 -2.94 15.91
C GLU A 96 15.32 -1.92 16.13
#